data_AF-H8L6E2-F1
#
_entry.id   AF-H8L6E2-F1
#
_cell.length_a   1.000
_cell.length_b   1.000
_cell.length_c   1.000
_cell.angle_alpha   90.00
_cell.angle_beta   90.00
_cell.angle_gamma   90.00
#
_symmetry.space_group_name_H-M   'P 1'
#
loop_
_entity.id
_entity.type
_entity.pdbx_description
1 polymer ?
#
loop_
_entity_poly.entity_id
_entity_poly.type
_entity_poly.pdbx_seq_one_letter_code
_entity_poly.pdbx_strand_id
1 'polypeptide(L)'
;MKGHAMREVFLHGFLANLRGILPEECADIVTTLYHREFRLFEVPIQAPEALNCIRRMRERLPPDGLVGAGMVFNRDDIEAACQAGANLVISPHCDPELIRDAKQAGLACIAGAATPTEAFRAVKAGVDALKYFPAEQLGPGSLRIWRSVLPKHLPLLPAGGIATGQIQAYVRAGAAGFGLGRALYMPGMACAELDRRAEAFQLAWKQAHGTD
;
A
#
# COMPACT_ATOMS: atom_id res chain seq x y z
N MET A 1 -9.03 12.62 -7.72
CA MET A 1 -9.54 11.66 -8.72
C MET A 1 -10.97 11.24 -8.36
N LYS A 2 -11.87 11.04 -9.33
CA LYS A 2 -13.23 10.53 -9.05
C LYS A 2 -13.15 9.08 -8.53
N GLY A 3 -14.10 8.65 -7.69
CA GLY A 3 -14.03 7.37 -6.96
C GLY A 3 -13.91 6.09 -7.80
N HIS A 4 -14.22 6.11 -9.10
CA HIS A 4 -14.02 4.95 -9.99
C HIS A 4 -12.54 4.76 -10.38
N ALA A 5 -11.86 5.84 -10.78
CA ALA A 5 -10.43 5.79 -11.13
C ALA A 5 -9.56 5.43 -9.92
N MET A 6 -9.92 5.88 -8.72
CA MET A 6 -9.22 5.49 -7.49
C MET A 6 -9.34 3.99 -7.18
N ARG A 7 -10.48 3.37 -7.52
CA ARG A 7 -10.67 1.92 -7.35
C ARG A 7 -9.77 1.11 -8.26
N GLU A 8 -9.61 1.52 -9.51
CA GLU A 8 -8.72 0.83 -10.46
C GLU A 8 -7.26 0.81 -9.99
N VAL A 9 -6.77 1.89 -9.37
CA VAL A 9 -5.42 1.94 -8.80
C VAL A 9 -5.17 0.83 -7.76
N PHE A 10 -6.20 0.48 -6.98
CA PHE A 10 -6.09 -0.59 -5.97
C PHE A 10 -6.27 -2.00 -6.54
N LEU A 11 -6.81 -2.16 -7.76
CA LEU A 11 -7.06 -3.48 -8.36
C LEU A 11 -5.82 -4.10 -9.01
N HIS A 12 -4.76 -3.31 -9.23
CA HIS A 12 -3.44 -3.77 -9.70
C HIS A 12 -2.38 -3.77 -8.57
N GLY A 13 -2.80 -3.47 -7.34
CA GLY A 13 -2.04 -2.61 -6.43
C GLY A 13 -1.02 -3.32 -5.55
N PHE A 14 0.23 -3.38 -6.02
CA PHE A 14 1.36 -3.49 -5.11
C PHE A 14 1.64 -2.14 -4.43
N LEU A 15 1.56 -2.14 -3.09
CA LEU A 15 2.00 -1.07 -2.22
C LEU A 15 3.47 -1.27 -1.85
N ALA A 16 4.34 -0.42 -2.38
CA ALA A 16 5.76 -0.40 -2.05
C ALA A 16 5.99 0.37 -0.74
N ASN A 17 6.43 -0.33 0.30
CA ASN A 17 6.90 0.28 1.54
C ASN A 17 8.39 0.59 1.41
N LEU A 18 8.69 1.87 1.22
CA LEU A 18 10.04 2.38 0.96
C LEU A 18 10.71 2.85 2.26
N ARG A 19 10.60 2.04 3.32
CA ARG A 19 11.23 2.35 4.62
C ARG A 19 12.73 2.59 4.46
N GLY A 20 13.16 3.78 4.88
CA GLY A 20 14.57 4.19 4.88
C GLY A 20 15.07 4.67 3.52
N ILE A 21 14.18 4.99 2.58
CA ILE A 21 14.55 5.71 1.34
C ILE A 21 15.04 7.12 1.66
N LEU A 22 16.07 7.55 0.93
CA LEU A 22 16.63 8.89 1.03
C LEU A 22 16.09 9.80 -0.10
N PRO A 23 16.01 11.13 0.11
CA PRO A 23 15.48 12.06 -0.88
C PRO A 23 16.16 12.01 -2.26
N GLU A 24 17.46 11.72 -2.31
CA GLU A 24 18.25 11.63 -3.53
C GLU A 24 17.94 10.37 -4.36
N GLU A 25 17.51 9.28 -3.72
CA GLU A 25 17.19 8.02 -4.39
C GLU A 25 15.72 7.98 -4.86
N CYS A 26 14.86 8.83 -4.29
CA CYS A 26 13.41 8.80 -4.48
C CYS A 26 12.99 8.75 -5.95
N ALA A 27 13.56 9.60 -6.80
CA ALA A 27 13.17 9.71 -8.20
C ALA A 27 13.41 8.41 -8.97
N ASP A 28 14.59 7.81 -8.83
CA ASP A 28 14.98 6.61 -9.56
C ASP A 28 14.23 5.37 -9.07
N ILE A 29 14.08 5.24 -7.75
CA ILE A 29 13.38 4.12 -7.10
C ILE A 29 11.90 4.10 -7.52
N VAL A 30 11.19 5.23 -7.42
CA VAL A 30 9.76 5.25 -7.80
C VAL A 30 9.56 5.13 -9.30
N THR A 31 10.46 5.68 -10.12
CA THR A 31 10.39 5.53 -11.59
C THR A 31 10.52 4.06 -11.97
N THR A 32 11.52 3.37 -11.40
CA THR A 32 11.76 1.93 -11.61
C THR A 32 10.51 1.11 -11.28
N LEU A 33 9.96 1.30 -10.07
CA LEU A 33 8.78 0.58 -9.63
C LEU A 33 7.53 0.94 -10.46
N TYR A 34 7.36 2.20 -10.84
CA TYR A 34 6.23 2.64 -11.65
C TYR A 34 6.23 1.99 -13.04
N HIS A 35 7.40 1.83 -13.68
CA HIS A 35 7.53 1.08 -14.93
C HIS A 35 7.22 -0.41 -14.76
N ARG A 36 7.34 -0.95 -13.55
CA ARG A 36 6.91 -2.30 -13.18
C ARG A 36 5.48 -2.34 -12.65
N GLU A 37 4.63 -1.42 -13.09
CA GLU A 37 3.18 -1.39 -12.80
C GLU A 37 2.82 -1.15 -11.31
N PHE A 38 3.79 -0.75 -10.47
CA PHE A 38 3.48 -0.29 -9.11
C PHE A 38 2.80 1.08 -9.18
N ARG A 39 1.76 1.26 -8.38
CA ARG A 39 0.99 2.50 -8.34
C ARG A 39 0.78 3.04 -6.92
N LEU A 40 1.17 2.30 -5.90
CA LEU A 40 1.00 2.69 -4.50
C LEU A 40 2.37 2.73 -3.83
N PHE A 41 2.72 3.87 -3.25
CA PHE A 41 4.01 4.08 -2.61
C PHE A 41 3.82 4.68 -1.22
N GLU A 42 4.48 4.12 -0.22
CA GLU A 42 4.49 4.67 1.14
C GLU A 42 5.91 4.87 1.66
N VAL A 43 6.11 5.99 2.38
CA VAL A 43 7.28 6.24 3.23
C VAL A 43 6.78 6.36 4.67
N PRO A 44 7.29 5.57 5.64
CA PRO A 44 6.94 5.75 7.05
C PRO A 44 7.21 7.19 7.49
N ILE A 45 6.21 7.88 8.05
CA ILE A 45 6.30 9.32 8.33
C ILE A 45 7.34 9.67 9.40
N GLN A 46 7.67 8.72 10.28
CA GLN A 46 8.73 8.88 11.28
C GLN A 46 10.14 8.64 10.70
N ALA A 47 10.27 8.27 9.42
CA ALA A 47 11.58 8.13 8.81
C ALA A 47 12.26 9.52 8.65
N PRO A 48 13.59 9.60 8.76
CA PRO A 48 14.32 10.82 8.44
C PRO A 48 13.93 11.32 7.04
N GLU A 49 13.72 12.63 6.91
CA GLU A 49 13.37 13.28 5.63
C GLU A 49 12.09 12.73 4.94
N ALA A 50 11.20 12.01 5.64
CA ALA A 50 10.04 11.35 5.03
C ALA A 50 9.16 12.31 4.19
N LEU A 51 8.89 13.52 4.70
CA LEU A 51 8.10 14.52 3.98
C LEU A 51 8.83 15.03 2.72
N ASN A 52 10.16 15.15 2.76
CA ASN A 52 10.96 15.51 1.59
C ASN A 52 10.93 14.41 0.53
N CYS A 53 11.04 13.15 0.96
CA CYS A 53 10.87 11.98 0.09
C CYS A 53 9.49 11.98 -0.57
N ILE A 54 8.41 12.15 0.20
CA ILE A 54 7.03 12.19 -0.33
C ILE A 54 6.90 13.28 -1.42
N ARG A 55 7.38 14.49 -1.14
CA ARG A 55 7.33 15.60 -2.12
C ARG A 55 8.07 15.25 -3.42
N ARG A 56 9.29 14.74 -3.33
CA ARG A 56 10.09 14.36 -4.51
C ARG A 56 9.47 13.23 -5.32
N MET A 57 8.94 12.22 -4.64
CA MET A 57 8.22 11.12 -5.28
C MET A 57 6.97 11.64 -6.00
N ARG A 58 6.26 12.61 -5.40
CA ARG A 58 5.09 13.24 -6.02
C ARG A 58 5.40 14.07 -7.24
N GLU A 59 6.50 14.81 -7.23
CA GLU A 59 6.98 15.57 -8.40
C GLU A 59 7.36 14.64 -9.56
N ARG A 60 7.83 13.43 -9.26
CA ARG A 60 8.29 12.47 -10.28
C ARG A 60 7.18 11.65 -10.90
N LEU A 61 6.16 11.27 -10.13
CA LEU A 61 5.16 10.30 -10.54
C LEU A 61 3.93 10.95 -11.19
N PRO A 62 3.36 10.32 -12.24
CA PRO A 62 2.11 10.77 -12.85
C PRO A 62 0.93 10.66 -11.87
N PRO A 63 -0.24 11.25 -12.21
CA PRO A 63 -1.38 11.35 -11.30
C PRO A 63 -1.96 10.01 -10.81
N ASP A 64 -1.78 8.92 -11.55
CA ASP A 64 -2.23 7.56 -11.18
C ASP A 64 -1.27 6.83 -10.23
N GLY A 65 -0.07 7.37 -9.98
CA GLY A 65 0.83 6.93 -8.93
C GLY A 65 0.51 7.59 -7.60
N LEU A 66 -0.12 6.87 -6.67
CA LEU A 66 -0.41 7.36 -5.33
C LEU A 66 0.82 7.26 -4.42
N VAL A 67 1.17 8.36 -3.77
CA VAL A 67 2.28 8.45 -2.81
C VAL A 67 1.75 8.96 -1.50
N GLY A 68 2.16 8.31 -0.43
CA GLY A 68 1.68 8.61 0.88
C GLY A 68 2.66 8.44 2.01
N ALA A 69 2.20 8.91 3.17
CA ALA A 69 2.79 8.60 4.45
C ALA A 69 2.27 7.26 4.95
N GLY A 70 3.19 6.36 5.32
CA GLY A 70 2.91 5.18 6.11
C GLY A 70 3.13 5.44 7.59
N MET A 71 2.67 4.54 8.45
CA MET A 71 2.77 4.68 9.91
C MET A 71 2.12 5.97 10.44
N VAL A 72 1.03 6.41 9.82
CA VAL A 72 0.24 7.56 10.30
C VAL A 72 -0.55 7.14 11.54
N PHE A 73 -0.44 7.93 12.61
CA PHE A 73 -1.04 7.65 13.91
C PHE A 73 -2.02 8.72 14.39
N ASN A 74 -1.94 9.93 13.88
CA ASN A 74 -2.76 11.05 14.32
C ASN A 74 -3.06 12.02 13.18
N ARG A 75 -3.86 13.05 13.47
CA ARG A 75 -4.23 14.10 12.53
C ARG A 75 -3.03 14.94 12.09
N ASP A 76 -2.09 15.24 12.97
CA ASP A 76 -0.90 16.04 12.64
C ASP A 76 -0.05 15.34 11.56
N ASP A 77 0.06 14.01 11.61
CA ASP A 77 0.70 13.21 10.56
C ASP A 77 -0.01 13.36 9.20
N ILE A 78 -1.34 13.38 9.20
CA ILE A 78 -2.16 13.58 7.98
C ILE A 78 -1.90 14.96 7.40
N GLU A 79 -1.92 15.99 8.24
CA GLU A 79 -1.70 17.38 7.82
C GLU A 79 -0.29 17.56 7.24
N ALA A 80 0.73 17.04 7.91
CA ALA A 80 2.11 17.07 7.44
C ALA A 80 2.29 16.34 6.10
N ALA A 81 1.68 15.16 5.96
CA ALA A 81 1.70 14.41 4.70
C ALA A 81 1.01 15.19 3.57
N CYS A 82 -0.15 15.81 3.84
CA CYS A 82 -0.87 16.62 2.87
C CYS A 82 -0.05 17.84 2.41
N GLN A 83 0.63 18.52 3.34
CA GLN A 83 1.52 19.64 3.03
C GLN A 83 2.72 19.21 2.16
N ALA A 84 3.19 17.98 2.32
CA ALA A 84 4.21 17.38 1.45
C ALA A 84 3.67 16.94 0.07
N GLY A 85 2.37 17.08 -0.17
CA GLY A 85 1.71 16.71 -1.43
C GLY A 85 1.22 15.27 -1.50
N ALA A 86 1.20 14.53 -0.38
CA ALA A 86 0.66 13.18 -0.34
C ALA A 86 -0.78 13.14 -0.86
N ASN A 87 -1.15 12.04 -1.50
CA ASN A 87 -2.52 11.74 -1.92
C ASN A 87 -3.02 10.40 -1.34
N LEU A 88 -2.25 9.84 -0.41
CA LEU A 88 -2.45 8.56 0.24
C LEU A 88 -1.94 8.64 1.68
N VAL A 89 -2.64 7.97 2.61
CA VAL A 89 -2.14 7.71 3.97
C VAL A 89 -2.39 6.27 4.36
N ILE A 90 -1.46 5.72 5.13
CA ILE A 90 -1.49 4.33 5.58
C ILE A 90 -1.21 4.26 7.07
N SER A 91 -2.10 3.61 7.81
CA SER A 91 -1.92 3.29 9.22
C SER A 91 -1.68 1.78 9.41
N PRO A 92 -0.94 1.35 10.44
CA PRO A 92 -0.76 -0.07 10.74
C PRO A 92 -1.94 -0.66 11.52
N HIS A 93 -2.91 0.17 11.93
CA HIS A 93 -4.04 -0.20 12.79
C HIS A 93 -5.33 0.49 12.33
N CYS A 94 -6.46 0.02 12.84
CA CYS A 94 -7.77 0.57 12.52
C CYS A 94 -8.16 1.64 13.54
N ASP A 95 -8.13 2.90 13.11
CA ASP A 95 -8.70 4.02 13.84
C ASP A 95 -9.78 4.70 12.97
N PRO A 96 -11.08 4.55 13.32
CA PRO A 96 -12.18 5.18 12.59
C PRO A 96 -12.13 6.70 12.53
N GLU A 97 -11.52 7.37 13.52
CA GLU A 97 -11.38 8.83 13.51
C GLU A 97 -10.29 9.25 12.54
N LEU A 98 -9.11 8.62 12.62
CA LEU A 98 -8.02 8.83 11.68
C LEU A 98 -8.44 8.58 10.21
N ILE A 99 -9.24 7.54 9.96
CA ILE A 99 -9.77 7.25 8.62
C ILE A 99 -10.66 8.42 8.15
N ARG A 100 -11.60 8.87 8.99
CA ARG A 100 -12.49 9.99 8.64
C ARG A 100 -11.72 11.28 8.38
N ASP A 101 -10.68 11.54 9.17
CA ASP A 101 -9.81 12.70 9.02
C ASP A 101 -9.07 12.67 7.68
N ALA A 102 -8.53 11.50 7.30
CA ALA A 102 -7.90 11.31 6.01
C ALA A 102 -8.87 11.55 4.85
N LYS A 103 -10.12 11.04 4.96
CA LYS A 103 -11.16 11.27 3.96
C LYS A 103 -11.56 12.75 3.85
N GLN A 104 -11.67 13.45 4.97
CA GLN A 104 -11.97 14.88 5.01
C GLN A 104 -10.85 15.71 4.37
N ALA A 105 -9.59 15.30 4.54
CA ALA A 105 -8.43 15.89 3.88
C ALA A 105 -8.33 15.54 2.38
N GLY A 106 -9.26 14.75 1.83
CA GLY A 106 -9.27 14.36 0.42
C GLY A 106 -8.23 13.29 0.04
N LEU A 107 -7.65 12.61 1.03
CA LEU A 107 -6.64 11.57 0.82
C LEU A 107 -7.29 10.20 0.62
N ALA A 108 -6.63 9.34 -0.15
CA ALA A 108 -6.89 7.91 -0.09
C ALA A 108 -6.38 7.35 1.25
N CYS A 109 -7.09 6.40 1.84
CA CYS A 109 -6.76 5.83 3.14
C CYS A 109 -6.70 4.31 3.07
N ILE A 110 -5.55 3.74 3.47
CA ILE A 110 -5.38 2.31 3.70
C ILE A 110 -5.17 2.08 5.20
N ALA A 111 -6.12 1.41 5.85
CA ALA A 111 -6.03 1.15 7.29
C ALA A 111 -5.64 -0.31 7.58
N GLY A 112 -4.76 -0.51 8.55
CA GLY A 112 -4.40 -1.83 9.06
C GLY A 112 -5.54 -2.48 9.85
N ALA A 113 -5.74 -3.79 9.68
CA ALA A 113 -6.64 -4.57 10.53
C ALA A 113 -6.11 -6.00 10.70
N ALA A 114 -6.33 -6.56 11.89
CA ALA A 114 -5.99 -7.94 12.25
C ALA A 114 -7.23 -8.78 12.61
N THR A 115 -8.42 -8.16 12.75
CA THR A 115 -9.70 -8.84 13.03
C THR A 115 -10.86 -8.37 12.13
N PRO A 116 -11.91 -9.19 11.90
CA PRO A 116 -13.11 -8.75 11.21
C PRO A 116 -13.80 -7.55 11.88
N THR A 117 -13.77 -7.47 13.22
CA THR A 117 -14.35 -6.34 13.97
C THR A 117 -13.67 -5.02 13.57
N GLU A 118 -12.35 -5.00 13.50
CA GLU A 118 -11.58 -3.83 13.02
C GLU A 118 -11.88 -3.53 11.56
N ALA A 119 -11.92 -4.56 10.70
CA ALA A 119 -12.24 -4.40 9.28
C ALA A 119 -13.60 -3.72 9.07
N PHE A 120 -14.65 -4.16 9.77
CA PHE A 120 -15.98 -3.54 9.68
C PHE A 120 -16.01 -2.11 10.23
N ARG A 121 -15.24 -1.81 11.28
CA ARG A 121 -15.08 -0.43 11.78
C ARG A 121 -14.46 0.48 10.73
N ALA A 122 -13.41 0.02 10.05
CA ALA A 122 -12.75 0.76 8.98
C ALA A 122 -13.68 0.95 7.76
N VAL A 123 -14.43 -0.08 7.36
CA VAL A 123 -15.46 0.02 6.31
C VAL A 123 -16.49 1.09 6.65
N LYS A 124 -17.03 1.09 7.88
CA LYS A 124 -17.99 2.10 8.33
C LYS A 124 -17.41 3.51 8.32
N ALA A 125 -16.10 3.65 8.56
CA ALA A 125 -15.39 4.93 8.51
C ALA A 125 -15.07 5.41 7.10
N GLY A 126 -15.26 4.59 6.06
CA GLY A 126 -15.06 4.96 4.66
C GLY A 126 -13.65 4.68 4.13
N VAL A 127 -12.97 3.66 4.66
CA VAL A 127 -11.64 3.24 4.17
C VAL A 127 -11.67 2.85 2.68
N ASP A 128 -10.60 3.17 1.94
CA ASP A 128 -10.52 2.84 0.50
C ASP A 128 -9.97 1.42 0.28
N ALA A 129 -9.06 0.96 1.14
CA ALA A 129 -8.55 -0.41 1.17
C ALA A 129 -8.14 -0.83 2.58
N LEU A 130 -8.15 -2.13 2.85
CA LEU A 130 -7.63 -2.66 4.12
C LEU A 130 -6.24 -3.26 3.91
N LYS A 131 -5.32 -2.84 4.76
CA LYS A 131 -4.04 -3.50 4.98
C LYS A 131 -4.29 -4.68 5.93
N TYR A 132 -4.32 -5.88 5.38
CA TYR A 132 -4.46 -7.12 6.15
C TYR A 132 -3.11 -7.42 6.81
N PHE A 133 -2.96 -7.08 8.08
CA PHE A 133 -1.67 -6.99 8.75
C PHE A 133 -1.74 -7.43 10.23
N PRO A 134 -0.76 -8.21 10.72
CA PRO A 134 0.37 -8.79 9.99
C PRO A 134 -0.01 -10.09 9.25
N ALA A 135 0.15 -10.11 7.92
CA ALA A 135 -0.26 -11.23 7.07
C ALA A 135 0.45 -12.54 7.42
N GLU A 136 1.74 -12.50 7.73
CA GLU A 136 2.51 -13.69 8.16
C GLU A 136 1.86 -14.45 9.32
N GLN A 137 1.29 -13.74 10.29
CA GLN A 137 0.61 -14.35 11.44
C GLN A 137 -0.81 -14.83 11.10
N LEU A 138 -1.55 -14.08 10.29
CA LEU A 138 -2.96 -14.35 10.02
C LEU A 138 -3.17 -15.40 8.91
N GLY A 139 -2.26 -15.45 7.94
CA GLY A 139 -2.25 -16.39 6.83
C GLY A 139 -3.37 -16.19 5.79
N PRO A 140 -3.31 -16.90 4.65
CA PRO A 140 -4.33 -16.82 3.59
C PRO A 140 -5.68 -17.46 3.98
N GLY A 141 -5.68 -18.41 4.92
CA GLY A 141 -6.92 -19.06 5.38
C GLY A 141 -7.89 -18.08 6.05
N SER A 142 -7.39 -17.21 6.93
CA SER A 142 -8.19 -16.16 7.57
C SER A 142 -8.63 -15.09 6.56
N LEU A 143 -7.76 -14.72 5.60
CA LEU A 143 -8.14 -13.78 4.54
C LEU A 143 -9.36 -14.26 3.73
N ARG A 144 -9.42 -15.56 3.41
CA ARG A 144 -10.58 -16.16 2.71
C ARG A 144 -11.87 -16.04 3.52
N ILE A 145 -11.79 -16.17 4.85
CA ILE A 145 -12.93 -15.98 5.76
C ILE A 145 -13.35 -14.50 5.77
N TRP A 146 -12.41 -13.57 5.82
CA TRP A 146 -12.73 -12.14 5.74
C TRP A 146 -13.44 -11.80 4.43
N ARG A 147 -12.97 -12.39 3.33
CA ARG A 147 -13.54 -12.17 2.00
C ARG A 147 -15.00 -12.62 1.90
N SER A 148 -15.43 -13.62 2.67
CA SER A 148 -16.82 -14.09 2.65
C SER A 148 -17.80 -13.17 3.37
N VAL A 149 -17.32 -12.30 4.27
CA VAL A 149 -18.17 -11.41 5.08
C VAL A 149 -18.02 -9.92 4.74
N LEU A 150 -16.87 -9.50 4.21
CA LEU A 150 -16.61 -8.09 3.85
C LEU A 150 -17.23 -7.72 2.50
N PRO A 151 -17.46 -6.41 2.24
CA PRO A 151 -17.93 -5.95 0.93
C PRO A 151 -17.03 -6.45 -0.20
N LYS A 152 -17.64 -7.03 -1.24
CA LYS A 152 -16.91 -7.66 -2.37
C LYS A 152 -15.93 -6.71 -3.07
N HIS A 153 -16.26 -5.42 -3.10
CA HIS A 153 -15.47 -4.40 -3.78
C HIS A 153 -14.33 -3.81 -2.93
N LEU A 154 -14.21 -4.20 -1.66
CA LEU A 154 -13.17 -3.68 -0.77
C LEU A 154 -11.83 -4.37 -1.06
N PRO A 155 -10.78 -3.65 -1.49
CA PRO A 155 -9.46 -4.23 -1.66
C PRO A 155 -8.89 -4.67 -0.30
N LEU A 156 -8.39 -5.90 -0.24
CA LEU A 156 -7.63 -6.40 0.90
C LEU A 156 -6.20 -6.63 0.43
N LEU A 157 -5.26 -5.97 1.09
CA LEU A 157 -3.84 -5.96 0.76
C LEU A 157 -3.06 -6.66 1.89
N PRO A 158 -2.74 -7.95 1.78
CA PRO A 158 -1.86 -8.62 2.75
C PRO A 158 -0.52 -7.92 2.81
N ALA A 159 -0.08 -7.61 4.04
CA ALA A 159 1.18 -6.94 4.29
C ALA A 159 1.85 -7.51 5.55
N GLY A 160 3.19 -7.49 5.57
CA GLY A 160 4.00 -8.07 6.65
C GLY A 160 4.44 -9.49 6.29
N GLY A 161 5.72 -9.62 5.92
CA GLY A 161 6.35 -10.91 5.62
C GLY A 161 6.04 -11.49 4.24
N ILE A 162 5.43 -10.74 3.32
CA ILE A 162 5.06 -11.25 1.98
C ILE A 162 6.30 -11.44 1.09
N ALA A 163 6.49 -12.67 0.61
CA ALA A 163 7.44 -13.06 -0.42
C ALA A 163 6.72 -13.58 -1.67
N THR A 164 7.43 -13.64 -2.80
CA THR A 164 6.88 -14.07 -4.11
C THR A 164 6.23 -15.45 -4.07
N GLY A 165 6.82 -16.41 -3.34
CA GLY A 165 6.28 -17.77 -3.18
C GLY A 165 4.94 -17.85 -2.45
N GLN A 166 4.50 -16.80 -1.78
CA GLN A 166 3.21 -16.76 -1.06
C GLN A 166 2.08 -16.12 -1.87
N ILE A 167 2.41 -15.41 -2.96
CA ILE A 167 1.45 -14.60 -3.73
C ILE A 167 0.26 -15.44 -4.18
N GLN A 168 0.50 -16.62 -4.76
CA GLN A 168 -0.57 -17.48 -5.28
C GLN A 168 -1.59 -17.89 -4.21
N ALA A 169 -1.13 -18.23 -3.01
CA ALA A 169 -2.02 -18.66 -1.93
C ALA A 169 -2.95 -17.52 -1.46
N TYR A 170 -2.42 -16.29 -1.39
CA TYR A 170 -3.19 -15.10 -1.02
C TYR A 170 -4.14 -14.63 -2.13
N VAL A 171 -3.72 -14.68 -3.40
CA VAL A 171 -4.59 -14.38 -4.54
C VAL A 171 -5.80 -15.33 -4.55
N ARG A 172 -5.58 -16.64 -4.39
CA ARG A 172 -6.67 -17.62 -4.25
C ARG A 172 -7.58 -17.39 -3.05
N ALA A 173 -7.07 -16.73 -2.01
CA ALA A 173 -7.86 -16.33 -0.83
C ALA A 173 -8.63 -15.01 -1.03
N GLY A 174 -8.45 -14.33 -2.18
CA GLY A 174 -9.14 -13.08 -2.51
C GLY A 174 -8.36 -11.81 -2.13
N ALA A 175 -7.03 -11.88 -2.10
CA ALA A 175 -6.20 -10.67 -2.05
C ALA A 175 -6.37 -9.84 -3.33
N ALA A 176 -6.43 -8.51 -3.19
CA ALA A 176 -6.55 -7.58 -4.31
C ALA A 176 -5.22 -6.92 -4.71
N GLY A 177 -4.15 -7.22 -3.96
CA GLY A 177 -2.83 -6.63 -4.07
C GLY A 177 -2.03 -6.94 -2.81
N PHE A 178 -0.87 -6.32 -2.62
CA PHE A 178 0.03 -6.63 -1.49
C PHE A 178 0.80 -5.42 -0.99
N GLY A 179 1.01 -5.34 0.33
CA GLY A 179 1.98 -4.42 0.93
C GLY A 179 3.35 -5.07 1.05
N LEU A 180 4.30 -4.60 0.23
CA LEU A 180 5.64 -5.18 0.11
C LEU A 180 6.68 -4.31 0.82
N GLY A 181 7.37 -4.89 1.79
CA GLY A 181 8.48 -4.25 2.51
C GLY A 181 9.84 -4.74 2.03
N ARG A 182 10.64 -5.28 2.96
CA ARG A 182 12.04 -5.69 2.74
C ARG A 182 12.26 -6.69 1.59
N ALA A 183 11.27 -7.53 1.30
CA ALA A 183 11.34 -8.46 0.17
C ALA A 183 11.41 -7.72 -1.19
N LEU A 184 10.84 -6.51 -1.28
CA LEU A 184 10.91 -5.65 -2.45
C LEU A 184 12.09 -4.66 -2.35
N TYR A 185 12.14 -3.86 -1.29
CA TYR A 185 13.06 -2.72 -1.17
C TYR A 185 13.86 -2.75 0.13
N MET A 186 15.14 -2.39 0.03
CA MET A 186 16.01 -2.12 1.17
C MET A 186 16.79 -0.82 0.92
N PRO A 187 17.08 0.00 1.95
CA PRO A 187 17.88 1.22 1.80
C PRO A 187 19.22 0.97 1.11
N GLY A 188 19.61 1.85 0.18
CA GLY A 188 20.87 1.75 -0.56
C GLY A 188 20.92 0.66 -1.64
N MET A 189 19.79 0.02 -1.95
CA MET A 189 19.72 -0.99 -3.01
C MET A 189 19.83 -0.34 -4.40
N ALA A 190 20.64 -0.94 -5.27
CA ALA A 190 20.74 -0.51 -6.66
C ALA A 190 19.40 -0.71 -7.42
N CYS A 191 19.06 0.23 -8.31
CA CYS A 191 17.82 0.17 -9.09
C CYS A 191 17.70 -1.12 -9.93
N ALA A 192 18.79 -1.67 -10.45
CA ALA A 192 18.77 -2.94 -11.19
C ALA A 192 18.32 -4.13 -10.34
N GLU A 193 18.72 -4.16 -9.06
CA GLU A 193 18.29 -5.20 -8.12
C GLU A 193 16.83 -5.00 -7.70
N LEU A 194 16.40 -3.75 -7.50
CA LEU A 194 15.00 -3.41 -7.24
C LEU A 194 14.11 -3.82 -8.40
N ASP A 195 14.51 -3.52 -9.63
CA ASP A 195 13.79 -3.85 -10.86
C ASP A 195 13.57 -5.37 -10.97
N ARG A 196 14.63 -6.16 -10.75
CA ARG A 196 14.57 -7.62 -10.73
C ARG A 196 13.60 -8.16 -9.66
N ARG A 197 13.58 -7.55 -8.47
CA ARG A 197 12.64 -7.95 -7.40
C ARG A 197 11.20 -7.59 -7.75
N ALA A 198 10.99 -6.39 -8.27
CA ALA A 198 9.67 -5.91 -8.68
C ALA A 198 9.09 -6.78 -9.82
N GLU A 199 9.92 -7.16 -10.79
CA GLU A 199 9.57 -8.09 -11.85
C GLU A 199 9.17 -9.46 -11.31
N ALA A 200 9.91 -10.00 -10.34
CA ALA A 200 9.57 -11.29 -9.72
C ALA A 200 8.19 -11.26 -9.03
N PHE A 201 7.84 -10.15 -8.38
CA PHE A 201 6.49 -9.97 -7.81
C PHE A 201 5.41 -9.87 -8.89
N GLN A 202 5.66 -9.12 -9.97
CA GLN A 202 4.72 -9.01 -11.08
C GLN A 202 4.50 -10.34 -11.79
N LEU A 203 5.56 -11.12 -11.99
CA LEU A 203 5.46 -12.46 -12.57
C LEU A 203 4.63 -13.39 -11.67
N ALA A 204 4.90 -13.39 -10.37
CA ALA A 204 4.13 -14.19 -9.41
C ALA A 204 2.64 -13.79 -9.38
N TRP A 205 2.34 -12.49 -9.50
CA TRP A 205 0.98 -11.97 -9.60
C TRP A 205 0.26 -12.44 -10.87
N LYS A 206 0.91 -12.31 -12.03
CA LYS A 206 0.37 -12.75 -13.34
C LYS A 206 0.11 -14.26 -13.35
N GLN A 207 1.07 -15.05 -12.88
CA GLN A 207 0.91 -16.51 -12.75
C GLN A 207 -0.24 -16.92 -11.82
N ALA A 208 -0.48 -16.16 -10.75
CA ALA A 208 -1.53 -16.44 -9.80
C ALA A 208 -2.95 -16.18 -10.35
N HIS A 209 -3.10 -15.27 -11.31
CA HIS A 209 -4.39 -14.93 -11.94
C HIS A 209 -4.70 -15.79 -13.18
N GLY A 210 -3.78 -16.65 -13.60
CA GLY A 210 -3.85 -17.31 -14.90
C GLY A 210 -3.44 -16.31 -15.97
N THR A 211 -2.41 -16.63 -16.73
CA THR A 211 -2.23 -16.02 -18.05
C THR A 211 -3.42 -16.44 -18.90
N ASP A 212 -4.25 -15.48 -19.30
CA ASP A 212 -5.08 -15.64 -20.51
C ASP A 212 -4.19 -16.02 -21.71
#